data_AF-A0A926AMY4-F1
#
_entry.id   AF-A0A926AMY4-F1
#
_cell.length_a   1.000
_cell.length_b   1.000
_cell.length_c   1.000
_cell.angle_alpha   90.00
_cell.angle_beta   90.00
_cell.angle_gamma   90.00
#
_symmetry.space_group_name_H-M   'P 1'
#
loop_
_entity.id
_entity.type
_entity.pdbx_description
1 polymer ?
#
loop_
_entity_poly.entity_id
_entity_poly.type
_entity_poly.pdbx_seq_one_letter_code
_entity_poly.pdbx_strand_id
1 'polypeptide(L)'
;LDLLDGTKFQLSGHRDKIVVLDFWASWCGPCLQVMPQVDKVAHEFADQGVELVAVNLEETGDKVKAALERLKLSTTVALDRDGRVAEKYGATSIPQTVIIDRSGKVVRLFVGGGARFGDQLRAALQSVLSDKPESSN
;
A
#
# COMPACT_ATOMS: atom_id res chain seq x y z
N LEU A 1 -4.38 -11.21 -6.21
CA LEU A 1 -3.50 -10.64 -7.26
C LEU A 1 -2.26 -11.50 -7.33
N ASP A 2 -1.63 -11.61 -8.51
CA ASP A 2 -0.28 -12.17 -8.57
C ASP A 2 0.69 -11.13 -8.00
N LEU A 3 1.66 -11.60 -7.22
CA LEU A 3 2.78 -10.80 -6.75
C LEU A 3 3.89 -10.81 -7.80
N LEU A 4 4.74 -9.79 -7.75
CA LEU A 4 5.86 -9.62 -8.69
C LEU A 4 6.88 -10.76 -8.64
N ASP A 5 7.00 -11.43 -7.49
CA ASP A 5 7.86 -12.60 -7.27
C ASP A 5 7.25 -13.91 -7.80
N GLY A 6 6.04 -13.86 -8.36
CA GLY A 6 5.31 -15.02 -8.90
C GLY A 6 4.40 -15.73 -7.88
N THR A 7 4.39 -15.30 -6.62
CA THR A 7 3.44 -15.82 -5.62
C THR A 7 2.08 -15.13 -5.74
N LYS A 8 1.12 -15.48 -4.86
CA LYS A 8 -0.24 -14.91 -4.88
C LYS A 8 -0.53 -14.14 -3.60
N PHE A 9 -1.14 -12.97 -3.76
CA PHE A 9 -1.66 -12.16 -2.68
C PHE A 9 -3.18 -12.24 -2.60
N GLN A 10 -3.69 -12.46 -1.39
CA GLN A 10 -5.11 -12.41 -1.08
C GLN A 10 -5.30 -11.72 0.27
N LEU A 11 -5.97 -10.57 0.27
CA LEU A 11 -6.15 -9.74 1.47
C LEU A 11 -6.73 -10.52 2.67
N SER A 12 -7.65 -11.46 2.43
CA SER A 12 -8.25 -12.27 3.49
C SER A 12 -7.26 -13.20 4.22
N GLY A 13 -6.06 -13.42 3.67
CA GLY A 13 -4.96 -14.13 4.33
C GLY A 13 -4.16 -13.26 5.31
N HIS A 14 -4.42 -11.95 5.36
CA HIS A 14 -3.75 -10.97 6.23
C HIS A 14 -4.69 -10.46 7.32
N ARG A 15 -5.68 -11.26 7.71
CA ARG A 15 -6.48 -11.01 8.92
C ARG A 15 -5.52 -10.91 10.11
N ASP A 16 -5.85 -10.04 11.07
CA ASP A 16 -5.01 -9.69 12.23
C ASP A 16 -3.80 -8.77 11.95
N LYS A 17 -3.56 -8.38 10.69
CA LYS A 17 -2.58 -7.35 10.33
C LYS A 17 -3.27 -6.06 9.89
N ILE A 18 -2.57 -4.94 10.07
CA ILE A 18 -2.92 -3.69 9.40
C ILE A 18 -2.26 -3.74 8.02
N VAL A 19 -3.03 -3.55 6.95
CA VAL A 19 -2.51 -3.58 5.58
C VAL A 19 -2.52 -2.18 4.99
N VAL A 20 -1.38 -1.71 4.52
CA VAL A 20 -1.23 -0.48 3.74
C VAL A 20 -1.20 -0.87 2.27
N LEU A 21 -2.21 -0.45 1.51
CA LEU A 21 -2.22 -0.58 0.05
C LEU A 21 -1.73 0.74 -0.55
N ASP A 22 -0.70 0.69 -1.39
CA ASP A 22 -0.17 1.86 -2.09
C ASP A 22 -0.36 1.71 -3.60
N PHE A 23 -1.34 2.40 -4.18
CA PHE A 23 -1.69 2.32 -5.59
C PHE A 23 -0.83 3.27 -6.41
N TRP A 24 -0.11 2.73 -7.40
CA TRP A 24 0.90 3.47 -8.16
C TRP A 24 1.11 2.93 -9.58
N ALA A 25 1.86 3.68 -10.38
CA ALA A 25 2.38 3.25 -11.67
C ALA A 25 3.74 3.88 -11.96
N SER A 26 4.57 3.23 -12.77
CA SER A 26 5.96 3.65 -13.08
C SER A 26 6.03 4.97 -13.84
N TRP A 27 4.97 5.33 -14.55
CA TRP A 27 4.81 6.59 -15.28
C TRP A 27 4.26 7.73 -14.41
N CYS A 28 3.80 7.44 -13.20
CA CYS A 28 3.26 8.43 -12.27
C CYS A 28 4.39 9.11 -11.49
N GLY A 29 4.84 10.28 -11.96
CA GLY A 29 5.89 11.08 -11.31
C GLY A 29 5.67 11.30 -9.81
N PRO A 30 4.49 11.79 -9.37
CA PRO A 30 4.20 11.96 -7.94
C PRO A 30 4.26 10.66 -7.14
N CYS A 31 3.81 9.53 -7.71
CA CYS A 31 3.88 8.23 -7.04
C CYS A 31 5.32 7.87 -6.69
N LEU A 32 6.23 8.02 -7.64
CA LEU A 32 7.65 7.72 -7.45
C LEU A 32 8.33 8.59 -6.36
N GLN A 33 7.78 9.78 -6.07
CA GLN A 33 8.25 10.64 -4.97
C GLN A 33 7.69 10.23 -3.60
N VAL A 34 6.49 9.61 -3.60
CA VAL A 34 5.75 9.25 -2.39
C VAL A 34 6.12 7.84 -1.92
N MET A 35 6.28 6.89 -2.84
CA MET A 35 6.57 5.48 -2.52
C MET A 35 7.72 5.28 -1.53
N PRO A 36 8.88 5.97 -1.64
CA PRO A 36 9.96 5.79 -0.65
C PRO A 36 9.56 6.21 0.77
N GLN A 37 8.65 7.18 0.91
CA GLN A 37 8.13 7.59 2.21
C GLN A 37 7.17 6.54 2.76
N VAL A 38 6.30 5.99 1.92
CA VAL A 38 5.35 4.93 2.29
C VAL A 38 6.10 3.67 2.72
N ASP A 39 7.06 3.24 1.92
CA ASP A 39 7.90 2.08 2.18
C ASP A 39 8.64 2.22 3.51
N LYS A 40 9.34 3.35 3.71
CA LYS A 40 10.05 3.63 4.96
C LYS A 40 9.11 3.55 6.17
N VAL A 41 7.98 4.25 6.10
CA VAL A 41 7.05 4.31 7.24
C VAL A 41 6.43 2.95 7.50
N ALA A 42 5.98 2.21 6.49
CA ALA A 42 5.40 0.89 6.73
C ALA A 42 6.41 -0.08 7.37
N HIS A 43 7.68 -0.05 6.95
CA HIS A 43 8.75 -0.83 7.57
C HIS A 43 9.00 -0.47 9.05
N GLU A 44 8.88 0.81 9.44
CA GLU A 44 8.97 1.24 10.85
C GLU A 44 7.93 0.55 11.76
N PHE A 45 6.79 0.12 11.20
CA PHE A 45 5.71 -0.54 11.93
C PHE A 45 5.55 -2.03 11.62
N ALA A 46 6.48 -2.64 10.87
CA ALA A 46 6.39 -4.05 10.48
C ALA A 46 6.27 -4.99 11.68
N ASP A 47 7.09 -4.77 12.73
CA ASP A 47 7.07 -5.56 13.97
C ASP A 47 5.79 -5.37 14.81
N GLN A 48 4.97 -4.37 14.48
CA GLN A 48 3.69 -4.09 15.13
C GLN A 48 2.49 -4.66 14.33
N GLY A 49 2.79 -5.44 13.28
CA GLY A 49 1.80 -6.09 12.43
C GLY A 49 1.26 -5.21 11.31
N VAL A 50 2.05 -4.23 10.85
CA VAL A 50 1.76 -3.46 9.63
C VAL A 50 2.42 -4.14 8.43
N GLU A 51 1.70 -4.28 7.33
CA GLU A 51 2.21 -4.85 6.09
C GLU A 51 1.92 -3.91 4.91
N LEU A 52 2.95 -3.63 4.11
CA LEU A 52 2.81 -2.86 2.88
C LEU A 52 2.62 -3.78 1.68
N VAL A 53 1.63 -3.47 0.86
CA VAL A 53 1.42 -4.05 -0.46
C VAL A 53 1.27 -2.92 -1.46
N ALA A 54 2.32 -2.67 -2.24
CA ALA A 54 2.23 -1.70 -3.32
C ALA A 54 1.47 -2.34 -4.49
N VAL A 55 0.37 -1.74 -4.92
CA VAL A 55 -0.50 -2.25 -5.99
C VAL A 55 -0.17 -1.47 -7.26
N ASN A 56 0.51 -2.12 -8.20
CA ASN A 56 0.87 -1.53 -9.48
C ASN A 56 -0.27 -1.71 -10.50
N LEU A 57 -0.57 -0.64 -11.24
CA LEU A 57 -1.73 -0.57 -12.13
C LEU A 57 -1.37 -0.81 -13.60
N GLU A 58 -1.94 -1.86 -14.19
CA GLU A 58 -1.95 -2.09 -15.64
C GLU A 58 -0.55 -2.12 -16.31
N GLU A 59 0.52 -2.47 -15.58
CA GLU A 59 1.86 -2.63 -16.14
C GLU A 59 2.37 -4.06 -16.12
N THR A 60 3.38 -4.31 -16.95
CA THR A 60 4.13 -5.58 -16.96
C THR A 60 5.10 -5.62 -15.78
N GLY A 61 5.40 -6.83 -15.29
CA GLY A 61 6.36 -7.01 -14.20
C GLY A 61 7.74 -6.40 -14.48
N ASP A 62 8.18 -6.37 -15.74
CA ASP A 62 9.48 -5.79 -16.10
C ASP A 62 9.54 -4.26 -15.91
N LYS A 63 8.45 -3.53 -16.25
CA LYS A 63 8.35 -2.09 -15.98
C LYS A 63 8.38 -1.82 -14.47
N VAL A 64 7.67 -2.65 -13.71
CA VAL A 64 7.63 -2.58 -12.24
C VAL A 64 9.02 -2.81 -11.65
N LYS A 65 9.72 -3.88 -12.06
CA LYS A 65 11.08 -4.19 -11.60
C LYS A 65 12.05 -3.03 -11.89
N ALA A 66 12.06 -2.52 -13.11
CA ALA A 66 12.92 -1.39 -13.48
C ALA A 66 12.65 -0.13 -12.64
N ALA A 67 11.38 0.14 -12.31
CA ALA A 67 11.01 1.26 -11.46
C ALA A 67 11.48 1.05 -10.00
N LEU A 68 11.29 -0.15 -9.44
CA LEU A 68 11.76 -0.50 -8.09
C LEU A 68 13.28 -0.44 -7.97
N GLU A 69 14.01 -0.93 -8.97
CA GLU A 69 15.49 -0.84 -9.02
C GLU A 69 15.96 0.61 -8.99
N ARG A 70 15.33 1.48 -9.78
CA ARG A 70 15.63 2.92 -9.78
C ARG A 70 15.35 3.57 -8.43
N LEU A 71 14.27 3.17 -7.76
CA LEU A 71 13.90 3.67 -6.44
C LEU A 71 14.68 3.01 -5.30
N LYS A 72 15.39 1.91 -5.58
CA LYS A 72 16.06 1.04 -4.59
C LYS A 72 15.10 0.52 -3.52
N LEU A 73 13.89 0.13 -3.93
CA LEU A 73 12.85 -0.43 -3.05
C LEU A 73 12.73 -1.94 -3.27
N SER A 74 12.55 -2.68 -2.17
CA SER A 74 12.33 -4.13 -2.17
C SER A 74 10.95 -4.51 -1.63
N THR A 75 9.97 -3.61 -1.81
CA THR A 75 8.62 -3.78 -1.28
C THR A 75 7.83 -4.88 -1.98
N THR A 76 6.86 -5.47 -1.29
CA THR A 76 5.92 -6.42 -1.88
C THR A 76 5.04 -5.70 -2.89
N VAL A 77 5.06 -6.15 -4.16
CA VAL A 77 4.24 -5.58 -5.21
C VAL A 77 3.20 -6.56 -5.74
N ALA A 78 1.94 -6.16 -5.67
CA ALA A 78 0.83 -6.84 -6.34
C ALA A 78 0.56 -6.21 -7.71
N LEU A 79 0.33 -7.04 -8.72
CA LEU A 79 0.10 -6.61 -10.10
C LEU A 79 -1.40 -6.60 -10.41
N ASP A 80 -2.01 -5.41 -10.42
CA ASP A 80 -3.40 -5.20 -10.82
C ASP A 80 -3.49 -4.96 -12.33
N ARG A 81 -3.28 -6.04 -13.09
CA ARG A 81 -3.09 -5.99 -14.55
C ARG A 81 -4.32 -5.52 -15.33
N ASP A 82 -5.50 -5.55 -14.71
CA ASP A 82 -6.78 -5.18 -15.33
C ASP A 82 -7.48 -4.04 -14.60
N GLY A 83 -6.81 -3.40 -13.63
CA GLY A 83 -7.32 -2.25 -12.89
C GLY A 83 -8.53 -2.51 -11.98
N ARG A 84 -9.04 -3.75 -11.88
CA ARG A 84 -10.28 -4.03 -11.13
C ARG A 84 -10.10 -3.89 -9.64
N VAL A 85 -8.90 -4.10 -9.10
CA VAL A 85 -8.66 -3.87 -7.68
C VAL A 85 -8.59 -2.37 -7.41
N ALA A 86 -7.89 -1.60 -8.25
CA ALA A 86 -7.87 -0.15 -8.18
C ALA A 86 -9.28 0.44 -8.22
N GLU A 87 -10.12 0.00 -9.16
CA GLU A 87 -11.52 0.44 -9.28
C GLU A 87 -12.32 0.17 -7.99
N LYS A 88 -12.18 -1.03 -7.39
CA LYS A 88 -12.86 -1.38 -6.14
C LYS A 88 -12.48 -0.50 -4.96
N TYR A 89 -11.25 0.01 -4.94
CA TYR A 89 -10.74 0.92 -3.92
C TYR A 89 -10.87 2.39 -4.32
N GLY A 90 -11.50 2.70 -5.46
CA GLY A 90 -11.66 4.07 -5.97
C GLY A 90 -10.34 4.72 -6.39
N ALA A 91 -9.28 3.94 -6.64
CA ALA A 91 -7.95 4.42 -7.02
C ALA A 91 -7.88 4.83 -8.51
N THR A 92 -8.86 5.62 -8.97
CA THR A 92 -8.89 6.18 -10.33
C THR A 92 -7.94 7.37 -10.50
N SER A 93 -7.39 7.87 -9.39
CA SER A 93 -6.35 8.90 -9.34
C SER A 93 -5.21 8.39 -8.47
N ILE A 94 -3.98 8.43 -8.99
CA ILE A 94 -2.78 7.98 -8.27
C ILE A 94 -1.79 9.14 -8.05
N PRO A 95 -0.99 9.12 -6.96
CA PRO A 95 -0.92 8.07 -5.93
C PRO A 95 -2.16 8.03 -5.03
N GLN A 96 -2.49 6.84 -4.54
CA GLN A 96 -3.51 6.66 -3.52
C GLN A 96 -3.03 5.62 -2.50
N THR A 97 -3.11 5.94 -1.21
CA THR A 97 -2.74 5.02 -0.12
C THR A 97 -3.98 4.71 0.73
N VAL A 98 -4.20 3.44 1.03
CA VAL A 98 -5.32 2.95 1.83
C VAL A 98 -4.79 2.20 3.05
N ILE A 99 -5.34 2.47 4.24
CA ILE A 99 -5.06 1.68 5.44
C ILE A 99 -6.28 0.81 5.75
N ILE A 100 -6.02 -0.48 5.86
CA ILE A 100 -6.99 -1.51 6.22
C ILE A 100 -6.63 -2.01 7.61
N ASP A 101 -7.60 -2.02 8.53
CA ASP A 101 -7.40 -2.51 9.89
C ASP A 101 -7.36 -4.04 9.96
N ARG A 102 -7.12 -4.55 11.18
CA ARG A 102 -7.05 -6.00 11.47
C ARG A 102 -8.35 -6.76 11.19
N SER A 103 -9.49 -6.05 11.16
CA SER A 103 -10.80 -6.62 10.82
C SER A 103 -11.05 -6.71 9.31
N GLY A 104 -10.16 -6.11 8.51
CA GLY A 104 -10.28 -6.04 7.06
C GLY A 104 -11.09 -4.83 6.57
N LYS A 105 -11.33 -3.82 7.42
CA LYS A 105 -12.05 -2.60 7.06
C LYS A 105 -11.09 -1.49 6.64
N VAL A 106 -11.47 -0.72 5.62
CA VAL A 106 -10.77 0.52 5.26
C VAL A 106 -11.01 1.55 6.36
N VAL A 107 -9.95 2.00 7.02
CA VAL A 107 -10.01 2.97 8.13
C VAL A 107 -9.40 4.31 7.77
N ARG A 108 -8.53 4.37 6.76
CA ARG A 108 -7.99 5.63 6.21
C ARG A 108 -7.80 5.53 4.71
N LEU A 109 -7.96 6.66 4.02
CA LEU A 109 -7.75 6.83 2.59
C LEU A 109 -7.01 8.15 2.36
N PHE A 110 -5.97 8.12 1.55
CA PHE A 110 -5.21 9.28 1.12
C PHE A 110 -5.15 9.33 -0.40
N VAL A 111 -5.53 10.47 -0.98
CA VAL A 111 -5.39 10.71 -2.43
C VAL A 111 -4.33 11.78 -2.63
N GLY A 112 -3.37 11.51 -3.52
CA GLY A 112 -2.20 12.33 -3.75
C GLY A 112 -1.12 12.09 -2.69
N GLY A 113 -0.19 13.05 -2.59
CA GLY A 113 0.90 13.01 -1.63
C GLY A 113 1.68 14.31 -1.62
N GLY A 114 2.87 14.29 -1.03
CA GLY A 114 3.74 15.46 -0.93
C GLY A 114 4.96 15.21 -0.07
N ALA A 115 5.74 16.27 0.18
CA ALA A 115 7.01 16.18 0.91
C ALA A 115 6.86 15.71 2.37
N ARG A 116 5.67 15.85 2.97
CA ARG A 116 5.35 15.45 4.35
C ARG A 116 4.42 14.25 4.44
N PHE A 117 4.28 13.49 3.35
CA PHE A 117 3.33 12.39 3.32
C PHE A 117 3.68 11.29 4.33
N GLY A 118 4.96 10.99 4.50
CA GLY A 118 5.40 10.01 5.49
C GLY A 118 4.97 10.36 6.92
N ASP A 119 4.95 11.64 7.29
CA ASP A 119 4.51 12.05 8.63
C ASP A 119 3.01 11.86 8.84
N GLN A 120 2.21 12.13 7.80
CA GLN A 120 0.77 11.89 7.80
C GLN A 120 0.45 10.40 7.91
N LEU A 121 1.14 9.57 7.13
CA LEU A 121 0.98 8.12 7.17
C LEU A 121 1.38 7.55 8.54
N ARG A 122 2.50 8.01 9.11
CA ARG A 122 2.97 7.59 10.43
C ARG A 122 1.95 7.89 11.52
N ALA A 123 1.44 9.12 11.56
CA ALA A 123 0.41 9.51 12.52
C ALA A 123 -0.87 8.67 12.37
N ALA A 124 -1.26 8.37 11.13
CA ALA A 124 -2.42 7.53 10.86
C ALA A 124 -2.23 6.09 11.35
N LEU A 125 -1.05 5.49 11.10
CA LEU A 125 -0.74 4.13 11.59
C LEU A 125 -0.70 4.07 13.12
N GLN A 126 -0.13 5.08 13.79
CA GLN A 126 -0.13 5.18 15.26
C GLN A 126 -1.55 5.24 15.83
N SER A 127 -2.44 6.01 15.18
CA SER A 127 -3.86 6.07 15.55
C SER A 127 -4.52 4.70 15.41
N VAL A 128 -4.37 4.03 14.26
CA VAL A 128 -5.00 2.73 14.00
C VAL A 128 -4.46 1.63 14.94
N LEU A 129 -3.18 1.68 15.31
CA LEU A 129 -2.58 0.75 16.27
C LEU A 129 -3.08 0.96 17.71
N SER A 130 -3.44 2.20 18.06
CA SER A 130 -3.92 2.57 19.40
C SER A 130 -5.41 2.26 19.58
N ASP A 131 -6.17 2.32 18.48
CA ASP A 131 -7.58 1.94 18.44
C ASP A 131 -7.69 0.41 18.66
N LYS A 132 -7.96 0.00 19.91
CA LYS A 132 -8.28 -1.41 20.22
C LYS A 132 -9.45 -1.84 19.33
N PRO A 133 -9.44 -3.07 18.78
CA PRO A 133 -10.59 -3.57 18.05
C PRO A 133 -11.81 -3.45 18.96
N GLU A 134 -12.83 -2.71 18.52
CA GLU A 134 -14.12 -2.68 19.20
C GLU A 134 -14.56 -4.13 19.40
N SER A 135 -14.57 -4.55 20.65
CA SER A 135 -15.19 -5.79 21.12
C SER A 135 -16.58 -5.85 20.51
N SER A 136 -16.77 -6.82 19.62
CA SER A 136 -18.08 -7.16 19.07
C SER A 136 -19.00 -7.45 20.26
N ASN A 137 -20.05 -6.65 20.40
CA ASN A 137 -21.16 -6.89 21.31
C ASN A 137 -22.12 -7.90 20.68
#